data_AF-A0A928E1Q5-F1
#
_entry.id   AF-A0A928E1Q5-F1
#
_cell.length_a   1.000
_cell.length_b   1.000
_cell.length_c   1.000
_cell.angle_alpha   90.00
_cell.angle_beta   90.00
_cell.angle_gamma   90.00
#
_symmetry.space_group_name_H-M   'P 1'
#
loop_
_entity.id
_entity.type
_entity.pdbx_description
1 polymer ?
#
loop_
_entity_poly.entity_id
_entity_poly.type
_entity_poly.pdbx_seq_one_letter_code
_entity_poly.pdbx_strand_id
1 'polypeptide(L)'
;MKTYFYSGAFDPFTALDAEAVLDILTSDAYSKVIIGLELDSEKTALFPVTKRMKMIEKSLYWYTKAHHRHLLELLPERIKIVSYHGLPIYEAIKHGASWFLIPTDKTKKYDIKFELSRQIARNKLNSQIGYWFHEFNQLPEDIAQAIRLCYKNHEYIMLATYVTPPVHNMLMEDLLEKQYFDCCRQSNISWEDFCAEMSSRAYHNLSHIAYMLDKYDVFKTSITEDIDFATEKNFKAAIFFHDYVADDEEKSFEASGLSESSKGVFMATKYSADMPETEDKYEQLIRDLDLAIFTDKLLYENYIYCIRAEYDHIAHDEYVNARTKVLETIETVIEGQTSFTKEQKKTAFDNIVHETYLLKHSNWFW
;
A
#
# COMPACT_ATOMS: atom_id res chain seq x y z
N MET A 1 -13.35 -23.98 20.52
CA MET A 1 -13.13 -22.93 19.51
C MET A 1 -12.74 -21.66 20.25
N LYS A 2 -11.54 -21.12 19.99
CA LYS A 2 -11.10 -19.87 20.64
C LYS A 2 -11.54 -18.69 19.81
N THR A 3 -12.28 -17.77 20.42
CA THR A 3 -12.67 -16.49 19.83
C THR A 3 -11.88 -15.39 20.52
N TYR A 4 -11.11 -14.64 19.75
CA TYR A 4 -10.28 -13.53 20.19
C TYR A 4 -10.99 -12.21 19.88
N PHE A 5 -10.94 -11.26 20.80
CA PHE A 5 -11.38 -9.88 20.57
C PHE A 5 -10.15 -8.99 20.46
N TYR A 6 -9.98 -8.36 19.30
CA TYR A 6 -8.93 -7.39 19.03
C TYR A 6 -9.55 -6.00 18.88
N SER A 7 -9.15 -5.07 19.72
CA SER A 7 -9.83 -3.79 19.87
C SER A 7 -8.91 -2.64 19.50
N GLY A 8 -9.44 -1.64 18.80
CA GLY A 8 -8.67 -0.46 18.46
C GLY A 8 -9.47 0.61 17.75
N ALA A 9 -8.89 1.81 17.66
CA ALA A 9 -9.42 2.87 16.81
C ALA A 9 -9.16 2.58 15.32
N PHE A 10 -8.08 1.88 14.98
CA PHE A 10 -7.71 1.50 13.61
C PHE A 10 -7.79 2.69 12.63
N ASP A 11 -7.08 3.77 12.97
CA ASP A 11 -7.14 5.06 12.29
C ASP A 11 -5.73 5.52 11.81
N PRO A 12 -5.16 4.89 10.76
CA PRO A 12 -5.72 3.78 9.99
C PRO A 12 -5.35 2.39 10.56
N PHE A 13 -5.83 1.33 9.93
CA PHE A 13 -5.41 -0.05 10.22
C PHE A 13 -4.01 -0.30 9.63
N THR A 14 -3.06 -0.70 10.47
CA THR A 14 -1.64 -0.81 10.13
C THR A 14 -1.27 -2.19 9.58
N ALA A 15 -0.06 -2.32 9.03
CA ALA A 15 0.47 -3.64 8.66
C ALA A 15 0.66 -4.55 9.89
N LEU A 16 1.07 -3.99 11.03
CA LEU A 16 1.23 -4.73 12.30
C LEU A 16 -0.11 -5.25 12.84
N ASP A 17 -1.20 -4.50 12.62
CA ASP A 17 -2.54 -4.97 12.97
C ASP A 17 -2.94 -6.20 12.14
N ALA A 18 -2.62 -6.20 10.84
CA ALA A 18 -2.89 -7.34 9.96
C ALA A 18 -2.07 -8.57 10.38
N GLU A 19 -0.78 -8.38 10.70
CA GLU A 19 0.12 -9.41 11.21
C GLU A 19 -0.43 -10.06 12.49
N ALA A 20 -0.78 -9.28 13.51
CA ALA A 20 -1.33 -9.82 14.76
C ALA A 20 -2.62 -10.61 14.58
N VAL A 21 -3.50 -10.16 13.67
CA VAL A 21 -4.74 -10.89 13.38
C VAL A 21 -4.42 -12.22 12.71
N LEU A 22 -3.51 -12.27 11.74
CA LEU A 22 -3.17 -13.51 11.05
C LEU A 22 -2.39 -14.48 11.92
N ASP A 23 -1.51 -14.00 12.78
CA ASP A 23 -0.80 -14.85 13.76
C ASP A 23 -1.78 -15.62 14.66
N ILE A 24 -2.90 -15.01 15.03
CA ILE A 24 -3.96 -15.74 15.75
C ILE A 24 -4.59 -16.80 14.86
N LEU A 25 -4.92 -16.45 13.61
CA LEU A 25 -5.60 -17.36 12.71
C LEU A 25 -4.73 -18.55 12.29
N THR A 26 -3.40 -18.39 12.29
CA THR A 26 -2.43 -19.45 11.99
C THR A 26 -2.09 -20.29 13.23
N SER A 27 -2.18 -19.72 14.44
CA SER A 27 -1.86 -20.43 15.69
C SER A 27 -2.76 -21.63 16.01
N ASP A 28 -4.02 -21.62 15.54
CA ASP A 28 -5.00 -22.69 15.72
C ASP A 28 -6.02 -22.63 14.59
N ALA A 29 -6.24 -23.76 13.91
CA ALA A 29 -7.13 -23.89 12.75
C ALA A 29 -8.58 -23.45 13.05
N TYR A 30 -9.00 -23.48 14.32
CA TYR A 30 -10.35 -23.11 14.75
C TYR A 30 -10.43 -21.73 15.43
N SER A 31 -9.35 -20.95 15.43
CA SER A 31 -9.39 -19.59 16.00
C SER A 31 -10.31 -18.68 15.18
N LYS A 32 -11.08 -17.83 15.86
CA LYS A 32 -11.82 -16.73 15.25
C LYS A 32 -11.35 -15.40 15.85
N VAL A 33 -11.36 -14.35 15.05
CA VAL A 33 -11.01 -12.99 15.50
C VAL A 33 -12.21 -12.07 15.29
N ILE A 34 -12.58 -11.37 16.35
CA ILE A 34 -13.53 -10.28 16.33
C ILE A 34 -12.73 -8.99 16.43
N ILE A 35 -12.78 -8.17 15.39
CA ILE A 35 -12.13 -6.87 15.36
C ILE A 35 -13.15 -5.83 15.83
N GLY A 36 -12.94 -5.30 17.03
CA GLY A 36 -13.73 -4.25 17.64
C GLY A 36 -13.20 -2.87 17.24
N LEU A 37 -13.94 -2.19 16.35
CA LEU A 37 -13.66 -0.83 15.91
C LEU A 37 -14.30 0.18 16.87
N GLU A 38 -13.46 0.94 17.57
CA GLU A 38 -13.92 1.94 18.54
C GLU A 38 -14.56 3.15 17.81
N LEU A 39 -15.76 3.53 18.28
CA LEU A 39 -16.50 4.70 17.79
C LEU A 39 -16.27 5.95 18.63
N ASP A 40 -15.89 5.82 19.90
CA ASP A 40 -15.67 6.98 20.79
C ASP A 40 -14.47 7.83 20.37
N SER A 41 -13.59 7.29 19.52
CA SER A 41 -12.48 8.00 18.89
C SER A 41 -12.92 8.90 17.73
N GLU A 42 -14.17 8.85 17.25
CA GLU A 42 -14.64 9.57 16.05
C GLU A 42 -14.37 11.08 16.09
N LYS A 43 -14.47 11.71 17.27
CA LYS A 43 -14.19 13.16 17.40
C LYS A 43 -12.75 13.54 17.09
N THR A 44 -11.84 12.57 17.12
CA THR A 44 -10.40 12.74 16.89
C THR A 44 -9.88 11.89 15.74
N ALA A 45 -10.73 11.05 15.16
CA ALA A 45 -10.37 10.14 14.08
C ALA A 45 -10.11 10.93 12.79
N LEU A 46 -9.10 10.51 12.06
CA LEU A 46 -8.77 11.02 10.74
C LEU A 46 -9.77 10.49 9.70
N PHE A 47 -10.20 9.23 9.86
CA PHE A 47 -11.08 8.57 8.89
C PHE A 47 -12.45 8.20 9.48
N PRO A 48 -13.54 8.35 8.70
CA PRO A 48 -14.85 7.88 9.11
C PRO A 48 -14.86 6.35 9.27
N VAL A 49 -15.76 5.85 10.11
CA VAL A 49 -15.90 4.41 10.44
C VAL A 49 -15.99 3.55 9.20
N THR A 50 -16.77 3.96 8.21
CA THR A 50 -16.94 3.23 6.94
C THR A 50 -15.62 3.07 6.19
N LYS A 51 -14.74 4.08 6.20
CA LYS A 51 -13.42 4.02 5.57
C LYS A 51 -12.47 3.13 6.38
N ARG A 52 -12.48 3.24 7.72
CA ARG A 52 -11.70 2.36 8.61
C ARG A 52 -12.08 0.89 8.47
N MET A 53 -13.38 0.56 8.36
CA MET A 53 -13.84 -0.81 8.11
C MET A 53 -13.30 -1.36 6.78
N LYS A 54 -13.38 -0.57 5.70
CA LYS A 54 -12.83 -0.96 4.39
C LYS A 54 -11.31 -1.16 4.44
N MET A 55 -10.57 -0.34 5.19
CA MET A 55 -9.13 -0.50 5.40
C MET A 55 -8.81 -1.84 6.08
N ILE A 56 -9.56 -2.21 7.12
CA ILE A 56 -9.42 -3.51 7.80
C ILE A 56 -9.66 -4.66 6.80
N GLU A 57 -10.78 -4.64 6.09
CA GLU A 57 -11.16 -5.69 5.13
C GLU A 57 -10.13 -5.87 4.03
N LYS A 58 -9.73 -4.78 3.37
CA LYS A 58 -8.75 -4.82 2.27
C LYS A 58 -7.37 -5.22 2.77
N SER A 59 -6.94 -4.73 3.94
CA SER A 59 -5.65 -5.07 4.52
C SER A 59 -5.57 -6.56 4.84
N LEU A 60 -6.57 -7.12 5.51
CA LEU A 60 -6.60 -8.54 5.87
C LEU A 60 -6.68 -9.44 4.64
N TYR A 61 -7.50 -9.09 3.65
CA TYR A 61 -7.56 -9.84 2.40
C TYR A 61 -6.20 -9.88 1.70
N TRP A 62 -5.55 -8.71 1.55
CA TRP A 62 -4.26 -8.59 0.89
C TRP A 62 -3.17 -9.34 1.65
N TYR A 63 -3.06 -9.14 2.96
CA TYR A 63 -2.04 -9.74 3.81
C TYR A 63 -2.22 -11.26 3.88
N THR A 64 -3.47 -11.75 3.89
CA THR A 64 -3.77 -13.19 3.82
C THR A 64 -3.40 -13.78 2.48
N LYS A 65 -3.75 -13.10 1.37
CA LYS A 65 -3.36 -13.54 0.03
C LYS A 65 -1.83 -13.59 -0.11
N ALA A 66 -1.12 -12.67 0.53
CA ALA A 66 0.33 -12.53 0.45
C ALA A 66 1.09 -13.58 1.25
N HIS A 67 0.65 -13.85 2.49
CA HIS A 67 1.43 -14.66 3.43
C HIS A 67 0.76 -15.99 3.79
N HIS A 68 -0.56 -16.10 3.65
CA HIS A 68 -1.35 -17.23 4.16
C HIS A 68 -2.54 -17.59 3.27
N ARG A 69 -2.32 -17.79 1.97
CA ARG A 69 -3.40 -17.97 0.98
C ARG A 69 -4.41 -19.06 1.33
N HIS A 70 -3.97 -20.15 1.97
CA HIS A 70 -4.84 -21.22 2.45
C HIS A 70 -5.93 -20.77 3.45
N LEU A 71 -5.78 -19.59 4.07
CA LEU A 71 -6.78 -19.00 4.95
C LEU A 71 -7.78 -18.09 4.22
N LEU A 72 -7.56 -17.75 2.94
CA LEU A 72 -8.32 -16.73 2.23
C LEU A 72 -9.83 -17.04 2.19
N GLU A 73 -10.17 -18.29 1.85
CA GLU A 73 -11.56 -18.76 1.80
C GLU A 73 -12.21 -18.84 3.19
N LEU A 74 -11.40 -18.93 4.24
CA LEU A 74 -11.86 -19.04 5.63
C LEU A 74 -12.05 -17.67 6.29
N LEU A 75 -11.52 -16.58 5.72
CA LEU A 75 -11.61 -15.24 6.32
C LEU A 75 -13.04 -14.84 6.68
N PRO A 76 -14.06 -15.00 5.81
CA PRO A 76 -15.42 -14.59 6.12
C PRO A 76 -16.03 -15.33 7.31
N GLU A 77 -15.60 -16.58 7.55
CA GLU A 77 -16.09 -17.40 8.67
C GLU A 77 -15.31 -17.19 9.98
N ARG A 78 -14.06 -16.74 9.85
CA ARG A 78 -13.10 -16.62 10.95
C ARG A 78 -12.89 -15.20 11.43
N ILE A 79 -13.25 -14.19 10.63
CA ILE A 79 -13.13 -12.77 11.00
C ILE A 79 -14.51 -12.14 11.07
N LYS A 80 -14.74 -11.37 12.12
CA LYS A 80 -15.92 -10.52 12.25
C LYS A 80 -15.50 -9.12 12.66
N ILE A 81 -15.92 -8.11 11.91
CA ILE A 81 -15.69 -6.71 12.27
C ILE A 81 -16.96 -6.18 12.94
N VAL A 82 -16.82 -5.54 14.10
CA VAL A 82 -17.92 -4.92 14.85
C VAL A 82 -17.51 -3.53 15.29
N SER A 83 -18.42 -2.56 15.22
CA SER A 83 -18.21 -1.23 15.79
C SER A 83 -18.87 -1.13 17.16
N TYR A 84 -18.26 -0.36 18.08
CA TYR A 84 -18.78 -0.26 19.45
C TYR A 84 -18.46 1.08 20.13
N HIS A 85 -19.25 1.40 21.15
CA HIS A 85 -19.02 2.49 22.11
C HIS A 85 -18.67 1.91 23.49
N GLY A 86 -17.88 2.65 24.27
CA GLY A 86 -17.56 2.32 25.65
C GLY A 86 -16.36 1.38 25.80
N LEU A 87 -16.43 0.50 26.80
CA LEU A 87 -15.29 -0.37 27.15
C LEU A 87 -15.32 -1.67 26.33
N PRO A 88 -14.17 -2.08 25.76
CA PRO A 88 -14.12 -3.23 24.85
C PRO A 88 -14.52 -4.55 25.50
N ILE A 89 -14.32 -4.70 26.81
CA ILE A 89 -14.72 -5.91 27.56
C ILE A 89 -16.20 -6.26 27.43
N TYR A 90 -17.09 -5.26 27.40
CA TYR A 90 -18.52 -5.50 27.26
C TYR A 90 -18.84 -6.03 25.87
N GLU A 91 -18.22 -5.46 24.84
CA GLU A 91 -18.44 -5.88 23.46
C GLU A 91 -17.87 -7.26 23.18
N ALA A 92 -16.69 -7.56 23.74
CA ALA A 92 -16.08 -8.89 23.67
C ALA A 92 -17.00 -9.96 24.26
N ILE A 93 -17.55 -9.74 25.46
CA ILE A 93 -18.47 -10.70 26.11
C ILE A 93 -19.77 -10.83 25.32
N LYS A 94 -20.35 -9.70 24.87
CA LYS A 94 -21.58 -9.68 24.05
C LYS A 94 -21.44 -10.52 22.78
N HIS A 95 -20.26 -10.56 22.18
CA HIS A 95 -19.99 -11.36 21.00
C HIS A 95 -19.34 -12.72 21.27
N GLY A 96 -19.30 -13.16 22.54
CA GLY A 96 -18.84 -14.50 22.91
C GLY A 96 -17.34 -14.70 22.75
N ALA A 97 -16.55 -13.63 22.86
CA ALA A 97 -15.11 -13.74 22.89
C ALA A 97 -14.64 -14.47 24.16
N SER A 98 -13.72 -15.40 23.96
CA SER A 98 -13.07 -16.18 25.02
C SER A 98 -11.69 -15.65 25.39
N TRP A 99 -11.08 -14.84 24.51
CA TRP A 99 -9.76 -14.25 24.69
C TRP A 99 -9.74 -12.79 24.25
N PHE A 100 -8.93 -11.98 24.93
CA PHE A 100 -8.55 -10.64 24.48
C PHE A 100 -7.18 -10.67 23.84
N LEU A 101 -7.04 -10.16 22.62
CA LEU A 101 -5.75 -9.89 21.99
C LEU A 101 -5.24 -8.53 22.46
N ILE A 102 -4.01 -8.51 22.98
CA ILE A 102 -3.38 -7.32 23.56
C ILE A 102 -2.02 -7.13 22.90
N PRO A 103 -1.84 -6.07 22.10
CA PRO A 103 -0.53 -5.61 21.68
C PRO A 103 0.31 -5.22 22.89
N THR A 104 1.55 -5.64 22.90
CA THR A 104 2.55 -5.33 23.95
C THR A 104 3.88 -5.02 23.30
N ASP A 105 4.74 -4.25 23.98
CA ASP A 105 6.14 -4.10 23.61
C ASP A 105 7.03 -4.39 24.84
N LYS A 106 8.34 -4.56 24.60
CA LYS A 106 9.33 -4.90 25.65
C LYS A 106 9.52 -3.83 26.73
N THR A 107 9.05 -2.61 26.49
CA THR A 107 9.39 -1.39 27.23
C THR A 107 8.20 -0.72 27.93
N LYS A 108 6.95 -1.00 27.50
CA LYS A 108 5.73 -0.34 27.97
C LYS A 108 4.86 -1.23 28.88
N LYS A 109 4.19 -0.57 29.82
CA LYS A 109 3.06 -1.10 30.58
C LYS A 109 1.79 -1.03 29.70
N TYR A 110 0.92 -2.02 29.84
CA TYR A 110 -0.35 -2.14 29.12
C TYR A 110 -1.21 -0.86 29.14
N ASP A 111 -2.03 -0.65 28.10
CA ASP A 111 -3.02 0.43 28.01
C ASP A 111 -3.93 0.49 29.26
N ILE A 112 -4.22 1.70 29.74
CA ILE A 112 -5.13 1.95 30.86
C ILE A 112 -6.55 1.42 30.58
N LYS A 113 -7.02 1.48 29.31
CA LYS A 113 -8.32 0.89 28.93
C LYS A 113 -8.30 -0.62 29.06
N PHE A 114 -7.17 -1.26 28.75
CA PHE A 114 -6.98 -2.68 28.97
C PHE A 114 -6.99 -3.02 30.46
N GLU A 115 -6.24 -2.30 31.28
CA GLU A 115 -6.21 -2.54 32.73
C GLU A 115 -7.61 -2.40 33.35
N LEU A 116 -8.35 -1.37 32.95
CA LEU A 116 -9.72 -1.16 33.39
C LEU A 116 -10.64 -2.29 32.92
N SER A 117 -10.51 -2.72 31.66
CA SER A 117 -11.25 -3.86 31.10
C SER A 117 -10.99 -5.14 31.88
N ARG A 118 -9.73 -5.41 32.23
CA ARG A 118 -9.31 -6.57 33.03
C ARG A 118 -9.90 -6.53 34.44
N GLN A 119 -9.89 -5.37 35.09
CA GLN A 119 -10.48 -5.20 36.41
C GLN A 119 -12.00 -5.38 36.39
N ILE A 120 -12.69 -4.87 35.37
CA ILE A 120 -14.14 -5.02 35.21
C ILE A 120 -14.50 -6.49 34.94
N ALA A 121 -13.76 -7.17 34.06
CA ALA A 121 -13.96 -8.58 33.77
C ALA A 121 -13.92 -9.44 35.05
N ARG A 122 -12.89 -9.21 35.89
CA ARG A 122 -12.68 -9.95 37.15
C ARG A 122 -13.67 -9.56 38.23
N ASN A 123 -13.84 -8.26 38.48
CA ASN A 123 -14.51 -7.78 39.69
C ASN A 123 -16.02 -7.56 39.51
N LYS A 124 -16.48 -7.26 38.29
CA LYS A 124 -17.89 -6.93 38.04
C LYS A 124 -18.63 -8.00 37.25
N LEU A 125 -17.97 -8.60 36.27
CA LEU A 125 -18.62 -9.51 35.33
C LEU A 125 -18.41 -10.99 35.66
N ASN A 126 -17.53 -11.30 36.62
CA ASN A 126 -17.10 -12.67 36.94
C ASN A 126 -16.76 -13.49 35.68
N SER A 127 -16.17 -12.81 34.68
CA SER A 127 -15.89 -13.38 33.36
C SER A 127 -14.56 -14.13 33.38
N GLN A 128 -14.53 -15.31 32.75
CA GLN A 128 -13.33 -16.14 32.58
C GLN A 128 -12.56 -15.81 31.31
N ILE A 129 -12.73 -14.62 30.74
CA ILE A 129 -12.04 -14.24 29.50
C ILE A 129 -10.51 -14.31 29.68
N GLY A 130 -9.84 -15.03 28.78
CA GLY A 130 -8.40 -15.14 28.73
C GLY A 130 -7.74 -13.90 28.11
N TYR A 131 -6.43 -13.81 28.23
CA TYR A 131 -5.62 -12.72 27.68
C TYR A 131 -4.46 -13.29 26.87
N TRP A 132 -4.35 -12.85 25.61
CA TRP A 132 -3.28 -13.20 24.71
C TRP A 132 -2.43 -11.96 24.45
N PHE A 133 -1.18 -12.00 24.89
CA PHE A 133 -0.24 -10.91 24.69
C PHE A 133 0.55 -11.18 23.41
N HIS A 134 0.49 -10.24 22.47
CA HIS A 134 1.24 -10.29 21.23
C HIS A 134 2.35 -9.23 21.34
N GLU A 135 3.60 -9.65 21.25
CA GLU A 135 4.76 -8.81 21.50
C GLU A 135 5.28 -8.23 20.19
N PHE A 136 5.32 -6.89 20.12
CA PHE A 136 5.85 -6.14 18.99
C PHE A 136 7.16 -5.44 19.35
N ASN A 137 7.96 -5.15 18.34
CA ASN A 137 9.10 -4.23 18.48
C ASN A 137 8.64 -2.78 18.70
N GLN A 138 7.52 -2.39 18.10
CA GLN A 138 6.86 -1.09 18.23
C GLN A 138 5.35 -1.31 18.26
N LEU A 139 4.62 -0.62 19.15
CA LEU A 139 3.18 -0.84 19.25
C LEU A 139 2.44 -0.32 18.00
N PRO A 140 1.40 -1.04 17.52
CA PRO A 140 0.55 -0.57 16.44
C PRO A 140 -0.03 0.84 16.65
N GLU A 141 -0.33 1.21 17.90
CA GLU A 141 -0.82 2.56 18.24
C GLU A 141 0.24 3.65 18.02
N ASP A 142 1.51 3.39 18.34
CA ASP A 142 2.59 4.34 18.09
C ASP A 142 2.81 4.50 16.58
N ILE A 143 2.73 3.40 15.83
CA ILE A 143 2.78 3.41 14.36
C ILE A 143 1.61 4.19 13.79
N ALA A 144 0.38 4.01 14.29
CA ALA A 144 -0.77 4.78 13.85
C ALA A 144 -0.59 6.30 14.10
N GLN A 145 0.06 6.69 15.21
CA GLN A 145 0.40 8.10 15.44
C GLN A 145 1.44 8.62 14.44
N ALA A 146 2.47 7.83 14.14
CA ALA A 146 3.46 8.17 13.12
C ALA A 146 2.80 8.32 11.74
N ILE A 147 1.93 7.39 11.35
CA ILE A 147 1.13 7.46 10.12
C ILE A 147 0.32 8.75 10.06
N ARG A 148 -0.39 9.13 11.14
CA ARG A 148 -1.17 10.37 11.17
C ARG A 148 -0.29 11.62 11.02
N LEU A 149 0.95 11.58 11.49
CA LEU A 149 1.93 12.65 11.26
C LEU A 149 2.38 12.70 9.80
N CYS A 150 2.78 11.56 9.23
CA CYS A 150 3.16 11.45 7.81
C CYS A 150 2.04 11.89 6.88
N TYR A 151 0.80 11.46 7.15
CA TYR A 151 -0.39 11.83 6.39
C TYR A 151 -0.60 13.35 6.35
N LYS A 152 -0.49 14.02 7.50
CA LYS A 152 -0.65 15.49 7.58
C LYS A 152 0.45 16.25 6.84
N ASN A 153 1.64 15.66 6.72
CA ASN A 153 2.79 16.26 6.05
C ASN A 153 2.95 15.81 4.59
N HIS A 154 2.03 14.99 4.06
CA HIS A 154 2.07 14.46 2.68
C HIS A 154 3.33 13.62 2.39
N GLU A 155 3.81 12.87 3.39
CA GLU A 155 4.97 11.98 3.28
C GLU A 155 4.56 10.62 2.70
N TYR A 156 4.36 10.54 1.38
CA TYR A 156 3.74 9.40 0.71
C TYR A 156 4.54 8.10 0.89
N ILE A 157 5.84 8.11 0.57
CA ILE A 157 6.68 6.90 0.66
C ILE A 157 6.75 6.39 2.10
N MET A 158 6.84 7.29 3.08
CA MET A 158 6.90 6.91 4.48
C MET A 158 5.60 6.20 4.92
N LEU A 159 4.44 6.65 4.46
CA LEU A 159 3.16 5.97 4.73
C LEU A 159 3.17 4.53 4.22
N ALA A 160 3.70 4.29 3.01
CA ALA A 160 3.76 2.96 2.40
C ALA A 160 4.57 1.94 3.22
N THR A 161 5.43 2.39 4.14
CA THR A 161 6.22 1.50 5.03
C THR A 161 5.42 0.98 6.22
N TYR A 162 4.29 1.62 6.58
CA TYR A 162 3.57 1.32 7.82
C TYR A 162 2.19 0.66 7.60
N VAL A 163 1.66 0.72 6.38
CA VAL A 163 0.35 0.17 6.03
C VAL A 163 0.47 -0.79 4.85
N THR A 164 -0.52 -1.67 4.69
CA THR A 164 -0.57 -2.55 3.52
C THR A 164 -0.85 -1.76 2.25
N PRO A 165 -0.43 -2.23 1.06
CA PRO A 165 -0.62 -1.51 -0.20
C PRO A 165 -2.07 -1.06 -0.48
N PRO A 166 -3.13 -1.85 -0.19
CA PRO A 166 -4.50 -1.37 -0.38
C PRO A 166 -4.87 -0.20 0.53
N VAL A 167 -4.37 -0.20 1.78
CA VAL A 167 -4.60 0.91 2.71
C VAL A 167 -3.84 2.13 2.22
N HIS A 168 -2.58 1.98 1.78
CA HIS A 168 -1.80 3.07 1.21
C HIS A 168 -2.52 3.71 0.01
N ASN A 169 -3.03 2.90 -0.93
CA ASN A 169 -3.80 3.39 -2.07
C ASN A 169 -5.04 4.20 -1.64
N MET A 170 -5.78 3.74 -0.62
CA MET A 170 -6.92 4.46 -0.07
C MET A 170 -6.55 5.78 0.63
N LEU A 171 -5.34 5.90 1.17
CA LEU A 171 -4.83 7.16 1.72
C LEU A 171 -4.53 8.14 0.59
N MET A 172 -4.01 7.66 -0.54
CA MET A 172 -3.68 8.49 -1.69
C MET A 172 -4.93 9.08 -2.37
N GLU A 173 -6.08 8.42 -2.28
CA GLU A 173 -7.38 8.98 -2.72
C GLU A 173 -7.70 10.35 -2.07
N ASP A 174 -7.27 10.57 -0.82
CA ASP A 174 -7.49 11.84 -0.14
C ASP A 174 -6.32 12.82 -0.36
N LEU A 175 -5.09 12.32 -0.32
CA LEU A 175 -3.89 13.15 -0.34
C LEU A 175 -3.57 13.73 -1.72
N LEU A 176 -3.90 13.02 -2.80
CA LEU A 176 -3.57 13.43 -4.17
C LEU A 176 -4.66 14.29 -4.83
N GLU A 177 -5.86 14.34 -4.27
CA GLU A 177 -7.03 15.02 -4.86
C GLU A 177 -6.72 16.48 -5.25
N LYS A 178 -6.14 17.24 -4.32
CA LYS A 178 -5.79 18.65 -4.57
C LYS A 178 -4.79 18.77 -5.71
N GLN A 179 -3.75 17.93 -5.72
CA GLN A 179 -2.71 17.97 -6.73
C GLN A 179 -3.24 17.57 -8.11
N TYR A 180 -4.17 16.60 -8.15
CA TYR A 180 -4.92 16.25 -9.36
C TYR A 180 -5.69 17.46 -9.90
N PHE A 181 -6.50 18.14 -9.09
CA PHE A 181 -7.24 19.33 -9.53
C PHE A 181 -6.34 20.51 -9.95
N ASP A 182 -5.13 20.60 -9.41
CA ASP A 182 -4.18 21.64 -9.76
C ASP A 182 -3.47 21.38 -11.08
N CYS A 183 -3.24 20.11 -11.45
CA CYS A 183 -2.43 19.71 -12.61
C CYS A 183 -3.25 19.16 -13.79
N CYS A 184 -4.41 18.55 -13.55
CA CYS A 184 -5.16 17.75 -14.52
C CYS A 184 -6.42 18.44 -15.07
N ARG A 185 -6.50 19.78 -15.02
CA ARG A 185 -7.71 20.55 -15.40
C ARG A 185 -8.12 20.41 -16.86
N GLN A 186 -7.18 20.03 -17.71
CA GLN A 186 -7.37 19.80 -19.13
C GLN A 186 -8.04 18.45 -19.44
N SER A 187 -8.03 17.50 -18.49
CA SER A 187 -8.74 16.24 -18.64
C SER A 187 -10.24 16.43 -18.36
N ASN A 188 -11.07 15.66 -19.05
CA ASN A 188 -12.52 15.58 -18.77
C ASN A 188 -12.86 14.51 -17.72
N ILE A 189 -11.86 13.84 -17.13
CA ILE A 189 -12.05 12.76 -16.18
C ILE A 189 -12.16 13.34 -14.77
N SER A 190 -13.25 13.01 -14.07
CA SER A 190 -13.46 13.42 -12.67
C SER A 190 -12.44 12.74 -11.75
N TRP A 191 -12.19 13.31 -10.56
CA TRP A 191 -11.31 12.66 -9.59
C TRP A 191 -11.86 11.30 -9.17
N GLU A 192 -13.18 11.18 -9.05
CA GLU A 192 -13.88 9.96 -8.68
C GLU A 192 -13.72 8.86 -9.74
N ASP A 193 -13.89 9.21 -11.03
CA ASP A 193 -13.70 8.25 -12.14
C ASP A 193 -12.22 7.86 -12.27
N PHE A 194 -11.30 8.82 -12.07
CA PHE A 194 -9.87 8.55 -12.06
C PHE A 194 -9.50 7.57 -10.95
N CYS A 195 -9.96 7.81 -9.72
CA CYS A 195 -9.73 6.91 -8.58
C CYS A 195 -10.35 5.53 -8.81
N ALA A 196 -11.55 5.46 -9.39
CA ALA A 196 -12.21 4.19 -9.67
C ALA A 196 -11.39 3.32 -10.63
N GLU A 197 -10.84 3.92 -11.69
CA GLU A 197 -9.97 3.22 -12.65
C GLU A 197 -8.66 2.79 -11.99
N MET A 198 -7.94 3.72 -11.36
CA MET A 198 -6.62 3.43 -10.76
C MET A 198 -6.72 2.42 -9.61
N SER A 199 -7.76 2.49 -8.78
CA SER A 199 -7.96 1.57 -7.65
C SER A 199 -8.40 0.15 -8.07
N SER A 200 -8.65 -0.08 -9.36
CA SER A 200 -8.92 -1.43 -9.91
C SER A 200 -7.64 -2.25 -10.08
N ARG A 201 -6.48 -1.58 -10.21
CA ARG A 201 -5.17 -2.20 -10.45
C ARG A 201 -4.40 -2.40 -9.15
N ALA A 202 -3.61 -3.46 -9.09
CA ALA A 202 -2.91 -3.82 -7.85
C ALA A 202 -1.60 -3.04 -7.67
N TYR A 203 -0.85 -2.75 -8.73
CA TYR A 203 0.38 -1.94 -8.66
C TYR A 203 0.21 -0.56 -9.29
N HIS A 204 -0.22 -0.50 -10.54
CA HIS A 204 -0.33 0.75 -11.30
C HIS A 204 -1.60 1.51 -10.85
N ASN A 205 -1.55 2.02 -9.62
CA ASN A 205 -2.63 2.69 -8.92
C ASN A 205 -2.14 4.00 -8.29
N LEU A 206 -2.92 4.60 -7.39
CA LEU A 206 -2.59 5.88 -6.76
C LEU A 206 -1.30 5.82 -5.92
N SER A 207 -0.91 4.64 -5.43
CA SER A 207 0.36 4.46 -4.72
C SER A 207 1.57 4.66 -5.63
N HIS A 208 1.51 4.15 -6.87
CA HIS A 208 2.55 4.33 -7.88
C HIS A 208 2.70 5.81 -8.25
N ILE A 209 1.57 6.48 -8.52
CA ILE A 209 1.55 7.93 -8.78
C ILE A 209 2.17 8.70 -7.61
N ALA A 210 1.76 8.39 -6.37
CA ALA A 210 2.31 9.04 -5.19
C ALA A 210 3.83 8.84 -5.06
N TYR A 211 4.32 7.62 -5.35
CA TYR A 211 5.74 7.32 -5.36
C TYR A 211 6.50 8.16 -6.39
N MET A 212 5.99 8.25 -7.63
CA MET A 212 6.60 9.10 -8.66
C MET A 212 6.58 10.59 -8.29
N LEU A 213 5.50 11.08 -7.69
CA LEU A 213 5.40 12.47 -7.24
C LEU A 213 6.34 12.81 -6.09
N ASP A 214 6.58 11.87 -5.17
CA ASP A 214 7.55 12.03 -4.08
C ASP A 214 8.99 12.04 -4.62
N LYS A 215 9.30 11.11 -5.54
CA LYS A 215 10.60 11.05 -6.21
C LYS A 215 10.84 12.21 -7.18
N TYR A 216 9.79 12.86 -7.69
CA TYR A 216 9.90 13.99 -8.61
C TYR A 216 10.83 15.08 -8.05
N ASP A 217 10.68 15.43 -6.77
CA ASP A 217 11.50 16.49 -6.17
C ASP A 217 12.99 16.11 -6.04
N VAL A 218 13.28 14.81 -5.91
CA VAL A 218 14.65 14.29 -5.88
C VAL A 218 15.24 14.30 -7.29
N PHE A 219 14.53 13.72 -8.26
CA PHE A 219 15.04 13.52 -9.62
C PHE A 219 15.03 14.81 -10.43
N LYS A 220 14.11 15.75 -10.21
CA LYS A 220 14.11 17.03 -10.95
C LYS A 220 15.39 17.84 -10.75
N THR A 221 16.16 17.59 -9.68
CA THR A 221 17.46 18.24 -9.44
C THR A 221 18.51 17.90 -10.52
N SER A 222 18.32 16.81 -11.26
CA SER A 222 19.15 16.47 -12.42
C SER A 222 18.87 17.37 -13.64
N ILE A 223 17.70 18.01 -13.68
CA ILE A 223 17.35 19.03 -14.66
C ILE A 223 17.90 20.37 -14.15
N THR A 224 19.01 20.85 -14.71
CA THR A 224 19.74 22.04 -14.25
C THR A 224 19.03 23.39 -14.49
N GLU A 225 17.78 23.37 -14.95
CA GLU A 225 17.01 24.57 -15.32
C GLU A 225 15.75 24.69 -14.47
N ASP A 226 15.42 25.91 -14.07
CA ASP A 226 14.14 26.21 -13.44
C ASP A 226 13.00 25.85 -14.40
N ILE A 227 12.23 24.81 -14.05
CA ILE A 227 11.03 24.41 -14.79
C ILE A 227 9.96 25.46 -14.50
N ASP A 228 9.41 26.08 -15.54
CA ASP A 228 8.32 27.03 -15.35
C ASP A 228 7.05 26.33 -14.82
N PHE A 229 6.21 27.10 -14.14
CA PHE A 229 5.03 26.57 -13.45
C PHE A 229 4.03 25.84 -14.36
N ALA A 230 3.89 26.27 -15.63
CA ALA A 230 2.96 25.62 -16.55
C ALA A 230 3.53 24.28 -17.03
N THR A 231 4.82 24.23 -17.35
CA THR A 231 5.51 23.00 -17.72
C THR A 231 5.51 21.98 -16.58
N GLU A 232 5.77 22.42 -15.34
CA GLU A 232 5.71 21.54 -14.17
C GLU A 232 4.31 20.92 -13.97
N LYS A 233 3.25 21.71 -14.19
CA LYS A 233 1.87 21.21 -14.11
C LYS A 233 1.57 20.16 -15.17
N ASN A 234 1.96 20.41 -16.42
CA ASN A 234 1.76 19.45 -17.50
C ASN A 234 2.55 18.17 -17.26
N PHE A 235 3.77 18.28 -16.73
CA PHE A 235 4.58 17.12 -16.37
C PHE A 235 3.95 16.30 -15.24
N LYS A 236 3.46 16.95 -14.18
CA LYS A 236 2.72 16.27 -13.10
C LYS A 236 1.43 15.62 -13.60
N ALA A 237 0.73 16.24 -14.55
CA ALA A 237 -0.41 15.62 -15.20
C ALA A 237 -0.01 14.38 -16.01
N ALA A 238 1.14 14.38 -16.69
CA ALA A 238 1.66 13.19 -17.34
C ALA A 238 1.94 12.07 -16.33
N ILE A 239 2.47 12.36 -15.14
CA ILE A 239 2.63 11.37 -14.07
C ILE A 239 1.27 10.75 -13.69
N PHE A 240 0.20 11.55 -13.54
CA PHE A 240 -1.12 11.00 -13.23
C PHE A 240 -1.64 10.07 -14.34
N PHE A 241 -1.45 10.44 -15.61
CA PHE A 241 -2.10 9.75 -16.71
C PHE A 241 -1.28 8.68 -17.42
N HIS A 242 0.04 8.59 -17.22
CA HIS A 242 0.90 7.70 -18.04
C HIS A 242 0.42 6.25 -18.06
N ASP A 243 -0.09 5.76 -16.92
CA ASP A 243 -0.64 4.41 -16.73
C ASP A 243 -2.17 4.36 -16.55
N TYR A 244 -2.89 5.43 -16.92
CA TYR A 244 -4.33 5.48 -16.75
C TYR A 244 -5.05 4.39 -17.54
N VAL A 245 -4.63 4.16 -18.79
CA VAL A 245 -5.09 3.02 -19.61
C VAL A 245 -4.00 1.96 -19.63
N ALA A 246 -4.34 0.76 -19.15
CA ALA A 246 -3.40 -0.35 -19.07
C ALA A 246 -2.81 -0.71 -20.45
N ASP A 247 -1.47 -0.78 -20.50
CA ASP A 247 -0.67 -1.14 -21.67
C ASP A 247 -0.94 -0.28 -22.94
N ASP A 248 -1.45 0.94 -22.78
CA ASP A 248 -1.81 1.83 -23.88
C ASP A 248 -1.47 3.30 -23.57
N GLU A 249 -0.19 3.64 -23.74
CA GLU A 249 0.32 4.99 -23.47
C GLU A 249 -0.32 6.06 -24.39
N GLU A 250 -0.77 5.68 -25.58
CA GLU A 250 -1.44 6.59 -26.52
C GLU A 250 -2.85 6.94 -26.04
N LYS A 251 -3.64 5.96 -25.59
CA LYS A 251 -4.94 6.24 -24.97
C LYS A 251 -4.81 6.96 -23.63
N SER A 252 -3.78 6.65 -22.84
CA SER A 252 -3.42 7.39 -21.63
C SER A 252 -3.16 8.88 -21.94
N PHE A 253 -2.39 9.16 -23.00
CA PHE A 253 -2.17 10.53 -23.48
C PHE A 253 -3.48 11.20 -23.93
N GLU A 254 -4.31 10.53 -24.73
CA GLU A 254 -5.60 11.07 -25.17
C GLU A 254 -6.53 11.41 -23.99
N ALA A 255 -6.59 10.54 -22.98
CA ALA A 255 -7.38 10.74 -21.76
C ALA A 255 -6.90 11.94 -20.92
N SER A 256 -5.61 12.24 -20.97
CA SER A 256 -5.00 13.32 -20.20
C SER A 256 -5.47 14.72 -20.65
N GLY A 257 -5.88 14.88 -21.92
CA GLY A 257 -6.22 16.18 -22.51
C GLY A 257 -5.03 17.14 -22.69
N LEU A 258 -3.80 16.65 -22.56
CA LEU A 258 -2.57 17.44 -22.78
C LEU A 258 -2.32 17.72 -24.27
N SER A 259 -1.49 18.73 -24.56
CA SER A 259 -1.10 19.07 -25.93
C SER A 259 -0.13 18.04 -26.53
N GLU A 260 -0.09 17.96 -27.86
CA GLU A 260 0.78 17.03 -28.60
C GLU A 260 2.27 17.12 -28.22
N SER A 261 2.73 18.30 -27.79
CA SER A 261 4.09 18.50 -27.27
C SER A 261 4.43 17.62 -26.06
N SER A 262 3.43 17.12 -25.33
CA SER A 262 3.61 16.24 -24.18
C SER A 262 3.61 14.75 -24.55
N LYS A 263 3.30 14.38 -25.80
CA LYS A 263 3.20 12.97 -26.22
C LYS A 263 4.50 12.20 -25.98
N GLY A 264 5.65 12.82 -26.23
CA GLY A 264 6.96 12.21 -25.99
C GLY A 264 7.14 11.71 -24.56
N VAL A 265 6.65 12.47 -23.57
CA VAL A 265 6.71 12.12 -22.14
C VAL A 265 5.93 10.83 -21.84
N PHE A 266 4.74 10.65 -22.42
CA PHE A 266 3.97 9.42 -22.25
C PHE A 266 4.65 8.22 -22.93
N MET A 267 5.17 8.42 -24.13
CA MET A 267 5.84 7.34 -24.86
C MET A 267 7.16 6.92 -24.21
N ALA A 268 7.77 7.78 -23.39
CA ALA A 268 9.03 7.49 -22.72
C ALA A 268 8.93 6.39 -21.65
N THR A 269 7.73 6.09 -21.14
CA THR A 269 7.46 4.99 -20.20
C THR A 269 7.17 3.66 -20.91
N LYS A 270 7.13 3.65 -22.25
CA LYS A 270 6.97 2.43 -23.06
C LYS A 270 8.31 1.73 -23.29
N TYR A 271 8.64 0.74 -22.47
CA TYR A 271 9.98 0.11 -22.51
C TYR A 271 10.19 -0.85 -23.68
N SER A 272 11.29 -0.69 -24.40
CA SER A 272 11.84 -1.72 -25.30
C SER A 272 13.37 -1.68 -25.31
N ALA A 273 14.00 -2.84 -25.49
CA ALA A 273 15.46 -2.93 -25.57
C ALA A 273 16.08 -2.07 -26.69
N ASP A 274 15.31 -1.85 -27.77
CA ASP A 274 15.72 -1.06 -28.94
C ASP A 274 15.32 0.42 -28.86
N MET A 275 14.78 0.89 -27.73
CA MET A 275 14.43 2.31 -27.61
C MET A 275 15.70 3.16 -27.61
N PRO A 276 15.76 4.23 -28.42
CA PRO A 276 16.91 5.11 -28.42
C PRO A 276 17.02 5.87 -27.09
N GLU A 277 18.24 6.24 -26.73
CA GLU A 277 18.45 7.28 -25.71
C GLU A 277 17.70 8.53 -26.15
N THR A 278 17.01 9.16 -25.20
CA THR A 278 16.32 10.43 -25.45
C THR A 278 17.23 11.58 -25.03
N GLU A 279 17.36 12.58 -25.89
CA GLU A 279 18.00 13.85 -25.54
C GLU A 279 17.02 14.79 -24.81
N ASP A 280 15.72 14.45 -24.79
CA ASP A 280 14.71 15.25 -24.08
C ASP A 280 14.74 14.95 -22.58
N LYS A 281 15.03 16.00 -21.81
CA LYS A 281 15.18 15.93 -20.35
C LYS A 281 13.90 15.52 -19.61
N TYR A 282 12.71 15.82 -20.14
CA TYR A 282 11.44 15.45 -19.53
C TYR A 282 11.09 13.99 -19.82
N GLU A 283 11.37 13.52 -21.04
CA GLU A 283 11.27 12.09 -21.37
C GLU A 283 12.22 11.26 -20.50
N GLN A 284 13.46 11.72 -20.31
CA GLN A 284 14.41 11.07 -19.41
C GLN A 284 13.92 11.09 -17.95
N LEU A 285 13.37 12.22 -17.49
CA LEU A 285 12.90 12.35 -16.11
C LEU A 285 11.72 11.42 -15.81
N ILE A 286 10.70 11.35 -16.66
CA ILE A 286 9.54 10.49 -16.38
C ILE A 286 9.94 9.00 -16.42
N ARG A 287 10.84 8.63 -17.33
CA ARG A 287 11.43 7.29 -17.39
C ARG A 287 12.15 6.92 -16.09
N ASP A 288 13.01 7.83 -15.61
CA ASP A 288 13.74 7.61 -14.36
C ASP A 288 12.79 7.52 -13.16
N LEU A 289 11.71 8.31 -13.14
CA LEU A 289 10.69 8.25 -12.09
C LEU A 289 9.91 6.94 -12.09
N ASP A 290 9.48 6.47 -13.26
CA ASP A 290 8.70 5.24 -13.38
C ASP A 290 9.55 4.01 -13.01
N LEU A 291 10.82 4.00 -13.42
CA LEU A 291 11.78 2.95 -13.04
C LEU A 291 12.38 3.12 -11.63
N ALA A 292 12.12 4.22 -10.93
CA ALA A 292 12.75 4.49 -9.63
C ALA A 292 12.40 3.44 -8.58
N ILE A 293 11.27 2.72 -8.72
CA ILE A 293 10.87 1.64 -7.81
C ILE A 293 11.91 0.52 -7.75
N PHE A 294 12.61 0.23 -8.85
CA PHE A 294 13.67 -0.78 -8.89
C PHE A 294 14.84 -0.41 -7.96
N THR A 295 15.04 0.87 -7.69
CA THR A 295 16.12 1.35 -6.81
C THR A 295 15.75 1.35 -5.32
N ASP A 296 14.49 1.06 -4.97
CA ASP A 296 13.99 1.17 -3.60
C ASP A 296 13.86 -0.20 -2.92
N LYS A 297 14.84 -0.56 -2.11
CA LYS A 297 14.87 -1.85 -1.42
C LYS A 297 13.69 -2.09 -0.47
N LEU A 298 13.16 -1.03 0.15
CA LEU A 298 12.11 -1.18 1.17
C LEU A 298 10.75 -1.44 0.53
N LEU A 299 10.47 -0.80 -0.60
CA LEU A 299 9.18 -0.92 -1.29
C LEU A 299 9.18 -1.97 -2.41
N TYR A 300 10.35 -2.45 -2.85
CA TYR A 300 10.44 -3.41 -3.94
C TYR A 300 9.66 -4.72 -3.69
N GLU A 301 9.65 -5.23 -2.46
CA GLU A 301 8.91 -6.46 -2.13
C GLU A 301 7.38 -6.26 -2.27
N ASN A 302 6.87 -5.09 -1.90
CA ASN A 302 5.47 -4.75 -2.14
C ASN A 302 5.18 -4.59 -3.63
N TYR A 303 6.11 -4.00 -4.39
CA TYR A 303 6.03 -3.88 -5.84
C TYR A 303 5.86 -5.25 -6.52
N ILE A 304 6.77 -6.20 -6.27
CA ILE A 304 6.71 -7.52 -6.92
C ILE A 304 5.41 -8.26 -6.58
N TYR A 305 4.92 -8.10 -5.36
CA TYR A 305 3.68 -8.72 -4.93
C TYR A 305 2.46 -8.09 -5.62
N CYS A 306 2.41 -6.77 -5.69
CA CYS A 306 1.34 -6.04 -6.37
C CYS A 306 1.33 -6.33 -7.88
N ILE A 307 2.48 -6.41 -8.53
CA ILE A 307 2.57 -6.84 -9.94
C ILE A 307 2.03 -8.26 -10.09
N ARG A 308 2.42 -9.21 -9.24
CA ARG A 308 1.86 -10.57 -9.31
C ARG A 308 0.35 -10.56 -9.13
N ALA A 309 -0.16 -9.76 -8.19
CA ALA A 309 -1.58 -9.66 -7.93
C ALA A 309 -2.37 -9.07 -9.11
N GLU A 310 -1.79 -8.14 -9.87
CA GLU A 310 -2.40 -7.57 -11.08
C GLU A 310 -2.56 -8.62 -12.19
N TYR A 311 -1.56 -9.50 -12.32
CA TYR A 311 -1.53 -10.58 -13.31
C TYR A 311 -1.90 -11.95 -12.73
N ASP A 312 -2.73 -11.99 -11.67
CA ASP A 312 -3.09 -13.24 -11.00
C ASP A 312 -3.95 -14.18 -11.85
N HIS A 313 -4.63 -13.62 -12.85
CA HIS A 313 -5.40 -14.31 -13.88
C HIS A 313 -4.52 -15.04 -14.91
N ILE A 314 -3.23 -14.69 -15.00
CA ILE A 314 -2.26 -15.37 -15.87
C ILE A 314 -1.69 -16.59 -15.14
N ALA A 315 -1.64 -17.72 -15.86
CA ALA A 315 -1.06 -18.97 -15.37
C ALA A 315 0.40 -18.78 -14.94
N HIS A 316 0.84 -19.51 -13.92
CA HIS A 316 2.15 -19.29 -13.31
C HIS A 316 3.30 -19.31 -14.31
N ASP A 317 3.39 -20.37 -15.11
CA ASP A 317 4.51 -20.58 -16.03
C ASP A 317 4.53 -19.49 -17.13
N GLU A 318 3.36 -19.05 -17.58
CA GLU A 318 3.24 -17.95 -18.54
C GLU A 318 3.68 -16.62 -17.92
N TYR A 319 3.23 -16.33 -16.69
CA TYR A 319 3.64 -15.14 -15.96
C TYR A 319 5.15 -15.13 -15.71
N VAL A 320 5.75 -16.24 -15.26
CA VAL A 320 7.20 -16.33 -15.00
C VAL A 320 8.00 -16.05 -16.28
N ASN A 321 7.60 -16.66 -17.40
CA ASN A 321 8.26 -16.46 -18.68
C ASN A 321 8.11 -15.01 -19.19
N ALA A 322 6.92 -14.42 -19.10
CA ALA A 322 6.69 -13.05 -19.52
C ALA A 322 7.44 -12.05 -18.63
N ARG A 323 7.32 -12.20 -17.30
CA ARG A 323 7.96 -11.32 -16.32
C ARG A 323 9.47 -11.36 -16.41
N THR A 324 10.07 -12.53 -16.63
CA THR A 324 11.53 -12.65 -16.82
C THR A 324 12.00 -11.81 -18.01
N LYS A 325 11.29 -11.83 -19.14
CA LYS A 325 11.63 -11.00 -20.31
C LYS A 325 11.48 -9.50 -20.06
N VAL A 326 10.44 -9.12 -19.29
CA VAL A 326 10.26 -7.73 -18.85
C VAL A 326 11.44 -7.30 -18.00
N LEU A 327 11.87 -8.11 -17.04
CA LEU A 327 13.02 -7.80 -16.18
C LEU A 327 14.32 -7.68 -16.97
N GLU A 328 14.58 -8.57 -17.95
CA GLU A 328 15.74 -8.48 -18.85
C GLU A 328 15.73 -7.19 -19.69
N THR A 329 14.54 -6.77 -20.14
CA THR A 329 14.36 -5.51 -20.87
C THR A 329 14.65 -4.32 -19.95
N ILE A 330 14.09 -4.32 -18.74
CA ILE A 330 14.29 -3.26 -17.75
C ILE A 330 15.75 -3.17 -17.33
N GLU A 331 16.46 -4.31 -17.14
CA GLU A 331 17.88 -4.32 -16.84
C GLU A 331 18.69 -3.60 -17.93
N THR A 332 18.40 -3.87 -19.20
CA THR A 332 19.03 -3.20 -20.35
C THR A 332 18.75 -1.70 -20.35
N VAL A 333 17.49 -1.31 -20.11
CA VAL A 333 17.08 0.10 -20.03
C VAL A 333 17.76 0.81 -18.85
N ILE A 334 17.84 0.18 -17.67
CA ILE A 334 18.51 0.76 -16.50
C ILE A 334 20.01 0.97 -16.77
N GLU A 335 20.66 0.01 -17.42
CA GLU A 335 22.09 0.13 -17.71
C GLU A 335 22.39 1.27 -18.68
N GLY A 336 21.65 1.36 -19.80
CA GLY A 336 21.96 2.29 -20.89
C GLY A 336 21.17 3.60 -20.91
N GLN A 337 19.95 3.62 -20.37
CA GLN A 337 18.96 4.66 -20.68
C GLN A 337 18.41 5.39 -19.45
N THR A 338 18.95 5.14 -18.25
CA THR A 338 18.57 5.86 -17.03
C THR A 338 19.70 6.77 -16.54
N SER A 339 19.34 7.88 -15.88
CA SER A 339 20.30 8.77 -15.23
C SER A 339 20.72 8.29 -13.83
N PHE A 340 20.35 7.05 -13.46
CA PHE A 340 20.65 6.48 -12.15
C PHE A 340 22.15 6.50 -11.83
N THR A 341 22.46 6.87 -10.58
CA THR A 341 23.81 6.74 -10.04
C THR A 341 24.26 5.28 -10.02
N LYS A 342 25.57 5.05 -9.91
CA LYS A 342 26.14 3.70 -9.80
C LYS A 342 25.53 2.90 -8.64
N GLU A 343 25.22 3.55 -7.52
CA GLU A 343 24.60 2.91 -6.36
C GLU A 343 23.14 2.54 -6.63
N GLN A 344 22.36 3.43 -7.26
CA GLN A 344 21.00 3.15 -7.68
C GLN A 344 20.93 1.98 -8.67
N LYS A 345 21.78 1.97 -9.70
CA LYS A 345 21.87 0.85 -10.65
C LYS A 345 22.21 -0.46 -9.95
N LYS A 346 23.19 -0.44 -9.04
CA LYS A 346 23.53 -1.62 -8.23
C LYS A 346 22.32 -2.15 -7.46
N THR A 347 21.60 -1.28 -6.75
CA THR A 347 20.40 -1.68 -6.00
C THR A 347 19.32 -2.23 -6.92
N ALA A 348 19.10 -1.61 -8.08
CA ALA A 348 18.17 -2.11 -9.09
C ALA A 348 18.52 -3.51 -9.58
N PHE A 349 19.79 -3.77 -9.91
CA PHE A 349 20.23 -5.09 -10.34
C PHE A 349 20.13 -6.13 -9.22
N ASP A 350 20.49 -5.78 -7.99
CA ASP A 350 20.32 -6.67 -6.83
C ASP A 350 18.84 -7.06 -6.64
N ASN A 351 17.92 -6.10 -6.81
CA ASN A 351 16.47 -6.30 -6.74
C ASN A 351 15.94 -7.17 -7.90
N ILE A 352 16.35 -6.91 -9.14
CA ILE A 352 15.96 -7.70 -10.32
C ILE A 352 16.46 -9.15 -10.20
N VAL A 353 17.70 -9.35 -9.74
CA VAL A 353 18.27 -10.69 -9.49
C VAL A 353 17.48 -11.41 -8.40
N HIS A 354 17.12 -10.70 -7.33
CA HIS A 354 16.30 -11.26 -6.27
C HIS A 354 14.91 -11.70 -6.76
N GLU A 355 14.21 -10.85 -7.51
CA GLU A 355 12.91 -11.20 -8.10
C GLU A 355 13.01 -12.39 -9.06
N THR A 356 14.03 -12.40 -9.93
CA THR A 356 14.27 -13.50 -10.87
C THR A 356 14.52 -14.82 -10.13
N TYR A 357 15.24 -14.77 -9.00
CA TYR A 357 15.41 -15.93 -8.14
C TYR A 357 14.08 -16.41 -7.55
N LEU A 358 13.26 -15.49 -7.04
CA LEU A 358 11.94 -15.81 -6.48
C LEU A 358 11.03 -16.47 -7.52
N LEU A 359 10.97 -15.92 -8.74
CA LEU A 359 10.17 -16.46 -9.85
C LEU A 359 10.53 -17.91 -10.21
N LYS A 360 11.81 -18.30 -10.06
CA LYS A 360 12.31 -19.63 -10.48
C LYS A 360 12.29 -20.69 -9.37
N HIS A 361 12.41 -20.28 -8.11
CA HIS A 361 12.68 -21.21 -7.00
C HIS A 361 11.62 -21.20 -5.91
N SER A 362 10.68 -20.26 -5.97
CA SER A 362 9.77 -20.02 -4.86
C SER A 362 8.34 -20.19 -5.35
N ASN A 363 7.56 -21.01 -4.64
CA ASN A 363 6.10 -20.91 -4.66
C ASN A 363 5.62 -19.62 -3.96
N TRP A 364 6.46 -18.57 -3.85
CA TRP A 364 6.19 -17.33 -3.12
C TRP A 364 4.91 -16.63 -3.61
N PHE A 365 4.50 -16.94 -4.84
CA PHE A 365 3.32 -16.38 -5.48
C PHE A 365 2.10 -17.34 -5.45
N TRP A 366 2.17 -18.47 -4.73
CA TRP A 366 1.14 -19.53 -4.70
C TRP A 366 0.78 -20.05 -3.31
#